data_AF-A0A2D4GMA3-F1
#
_entry.id   AF-A0A2D4GMA3-F1
#
_cell.length_a   1.000
_cell.length_b   1.000
_cell.length_c   1.000
_cell.angle_alpha   90.00
_cell.angle_beta   90.00
_cell.angle_gamma   90.00
#
_symmetry.space_group_name_H-M   'P 1'
#
loop_
_entity.id
_entity.type
_entity.pdbx_description
1 polymer ?
#
loop_
_entity_poly.entity_id
_entity_poly.type
_entity_poly.pdbx_seq_one_letter_code
_entity_poly.pdbx_strand_id
1 'polypeptide(L)'
;ETAQLNPVIEPLSWMLGTWLSDPPGDGTFPSMKPFQYLEEVHISHVGQPMLNFSFNAFHPDTKKPMHRECGFIRIQPDTNKVAFISAQNTGIKLIALVVSNPSFELNFPAFRTFSAIYSFVFVNDWFESIVDIVL
;
A
#
# COMPACT_ATOMS: atom_id res chain seq x y z
N GLU A 1 -19.88 -15.45 -7.80
CA GLU A 1 -20.26 -15.36 -6.37
C GLU A 1 -19.18 -14.60 -5.64
N THR A 2 -19.54 -13.60 -4.83
CA THR A 2 -18.62 -12.92 -3.93
C THR A 2 -18.34 -13.84 -2.74
N ALA A 3 -17.08 -14.22 -2.54
CA ALA A 3 -16.69 -15.02 -1.37
C ALA A 3 -17.08 -14.29 -0.07
N GLN A 4 -17.52 -15.01 0.95
CA GLN A 4 -17.84 -14.40 2.25
C GLN A 4 -16.56 -13.79 2.87
N LEU A 5 -16.69 -12.60 3.47
CA LEU A 5 -15.58 -11.96 4.18
C LEU A 5 -15.17 -12.80 5.39
N ASN A 6 -13.87 -13.04 5.54
CA ASN A 6 -13.36 -13.76 6.69
C ASN A 6 -13.42 -12.87 7.94
N PRO A 7 -13.97 -13.33 9.08
CA PRO A 7 -14.06 -12.51 10.29
C PRO A 7 -12.72 -11.93 10.78
N VAL A 8 -11.60 -12.62 10.49
CA VAL A 8 -10.27 -12.13 10.85
C VAL A 8 -9.95 -10.79 10.20
N ILE A 9 -10.39 -10.54 8.96
CA ILE A 9 -10.12 -9.30 8.22
C ILE A 9 -11.27 -8.28 8.28
N GLU A 10 -12.30 -8.55 9.09
CA GLU A 10 -13.40 -7.60 9.31
C GLU A 10 -12.93 -6.21 9.77
N PRO A 11 -11.91 -6.09 10.66
CA PRO A 11 -11.35 -4.79 11.05
C PRO A 11 -10.67 -4.01 9.92
N LEU A 12 -10.39 -4.66 8.79
CA LEU A 12 -9.79 -4.06 7.60
C LEU A 12 -10.80 -3.95 6.44
N SER A 13 -12.08 -4.24 6.68
CA SER A 13 -13.12 -4.27 5.65
C SER A 13 -13.32 -2.92 4.96
N TRP A 14 -13.05 -1.82 5.68
CA TRP A 14 -13.09 -0.45 5.17
C TRP A 14 -12.02 -0.18 4.09
N MET A 15 -10.98 -1.01 3.95
CA MET A 15 -9.97 -0.87 2.88
C MET A 15 -10.46 -1.42 1.53
N LEU A 16 -11.49 -2.27 1.54
CA LEU A 16 -11.97 -2.98 0.35
C LEU A 16 -12.54 -1.99 -0.68
N GLY A 17 -12.12 -2.14 -1.93
CA GLY A 17 -12.61 -1.32 -3.01
C GLY A 17 -11.54 -0.96 -4.02
N THR A 18 -11.93 -0.04 -4.91
CA THR A 18 -11.01 0.63 -5.84
C THR A 18 -10.89 2.08 -5.41
N TRP A 19 -9.67 2.54 -5.24
CA TRP A 19 -9.32 3.88 -4.84
C TRP A 19 -8.52 4.53 -5.96
N LEU A 20 -8.80 5.80 -6.21
CA LEU A 20 -8.11 6.60 -7.21
C LEU A 20 -7.52 7.81 -6.50
N SER A 21 -6.29 8.16 -6.84
CA SER A 21 -5.68 9.40 -6.34
C SER A 21 -6.46 10.62 -6.84
N ASP A 22 -7.01 11.40 -5.91
CA ASP A 22 -7.57 12.73 -6.20
C ASP A 22 -7.34 13.65 -4.98
N PRO A 23 -6.44 14.66 -5.08
CA PRO A 23 -5.65 15.05 -6.25
C PRO A 23 -4.55 14.02 -6.61
N PRO A 24 -3.83 14.17 -7.75
CA PRO A 24 -2.67 13.35 -8.08
C PRO A 24 -1.65 13.35 -6.94
N GLY A 25 -0.97 12.21 -6.75
CA GLY A 25 0.07 12.06 -5.73
C GLY A 25 1.34 12.84 -6.10
N ASP A 26 2.01 13.38 -5.09
CA ASP A 26 3.28 14.10 -5.24
C ASP A 26 4.46 13.16 -4.92
N GLY A 27 5.38 13.02 -5.87
CA GLY A 27 6.62 12.28 -5.72
C GLY A 27 7.81 13.22 -5.57
N THR A 28 8.57 13.06 -4.49
CA THR A 28 9.80 13.82 -4.26
C THR A 28 10.96 12.91 -3.88
N PHE A 29 12.16 13.24 -4.35
CA PHE A 29 13.37 12.51 -3.98
C PHE A 29 14.59 13.42 -4.17
N PRO A 30 15.60 13.42 -3.28
CA PRO A 30 16.70 14.40 -3.34
C PRO A 30 17.46 14.47 -4.68
N SER A 31 17.52 13.38 -5.44
CA SER A 31 18.21 13.31 -6.73
C SER A 31 17.30 13.44 -7.96
N MET A 32 15.99 13.58 -7.76
CA MET A 32 15.01 13.72 -8.84
C MET A 32 14.24 15.04 -8.71
N LYS A 33 13.77 15.57 -9.84
CA LYS A 33 12.82 16.69 -9.78
C LYS A 33 11.50 16.19 -9.18
N PRO A 34 10.81 17.01 -8.37
CA PRO A 34 9.44 16.72 -7.96
C PRO A 34 8.58 16.39 -9.18
N PHE A 35 7.73 15.38 -9.06
CA PHE A 35 6.84 14.92 -10.11
C PHE A 35 5.48 14.56 -9.52
N GLN A 36 4.46 14.48 -10.37
CA GLN A 36 3.15 14.00 -9.99
C GLN A 36 2.83 12.67 -10.66
N TYR A 37 1.98 11.87 -10.02
CA TYR A 37 1.51 10.61 -10.55
C TYR A 37 0.03 10.40 -10.19
N LEU A 38 -0.68 9.68 -11.05
CA LEU A 38 -1.98 9.13 -10.71
C LEU A 38 -1.78 7.74 -10.15
N GLU A 39 -2.58 7.34 -9.18
CA GLU A 39 -2.55 6.01 -8.62
C GLU A 39 -3.93 5.38 -8.61
N GLU A 40 -4.00 4.13 -9.05
CA GLU A 40 -5.15 3.25 -8.88
C GLU A 40 -4.79 2.12 -7.93
N VAL A 41 -5.52 2.05 -6.83
CA VAL A 41 -5.36 1.03 -5.79
C VAL A 41 -6.58 0.13 -5.79
N HIS A 42 -6.35 -1.17 -5.98
CA HIS A 42 -7.41 -2.18 -5.91
C HIS A 42 -7.14 -3.11 -4.73
N ILE A 43 -8.06 -3.13 -3.76
CA ILE A 43 -7.98 -3.98 -2.56
C ILE A 43 -9.20 -4.90 -2.53
N SER A 44 -8.94 -6.20 -2.43
CA SER A 44 -9.95 -7.25 -2.55
C SER A 44 -9.69 -8.40 -1.59
N HIS A 45 -10.62 -9.36 -1.52
CA HIS A 45 -10.44 -10.60 -0.79
C HIS A 45 -11.05 -11.77 -1.55
N VAL A 46 -10.62 -12.98 -1.20
CA VAL A 46 -11.17 -14.25 -1.72
C VAL A 46 -11.70 -15.16 -0.61
N GLY A 47 -11.99 -14.58 0.56
CA GLY A 47 -12.48 -15.30 1.76
C GLY A 47 -11.39 -15.92 2.65
N GLN A 48 -10.13 -15.79 2.24
CA GLN A 48 -8.97 -16.08 3.08
C GLN A 48 -8.77 -14.99 4.15
N PRO A 49 -8.04 -15.26 5.25
CA PRO A 49 -7.76 -14.27 6.30
C PRO A 49 -6.66 -13.28 5.86
N MET A 50 -6.82 -12.69 4.68
CA MET A 50 -5.93 -11.69 4.10
C MET A 50 -6.65 -10.86 3.04
N LEU A 51 -6.17 -9.63 2.84
CA LEU A 51 -6.52 -8.80 1.69
C LEU A 51 -5.47 -8.97 0.61
N ASN A 52 -5.92 -8.93 -0.65
CA ASN A 52 -5.07 -8.81 -1.83
C ASN A 52 -5.05 -7.33 -2.22
N PHE A 53 -3.88 -6.79 -2.55
CA PHE A 53 -3.79 -5.43 -3.08
C PHE A 53 -3.00 -5.37 -4.39
N SER A 54 -3.31 -4.36 -5.20
CA SER A 54 -2.51 -3.92 -6.34
C SER A 54 -2.53 -2.40 -6.39
N PHE A 55 -1.36 -1.77 -6.38
CA PHE A 55 -1.18 -0.34 -6.56
C PHE A 55 -0.51 -0.11 -7.92
N ASN A 56 -1.11 0.77 -8.73
CA ASN A 56 -0.67 1.04 -10.09
C ASN A 56 -0.55 2.54 -10.29
N ALA A 57 0.69 3.01 -10.47
CA ALA A 57 0.96 4.41 -10.76
C ALA A 57 1.00 4.67 -12.28
N PHE A 58 0.58 5.87 -12.67
CA PHE A 58 0.52 6.34 -14.05
C PHE A 58 0.96 7.80 -14.16
N HIS A 59 1.54 8.15 -15.30
CA HIS A 59 1.85 9.54 -15.60
C HIS A 59 0.54 10.36 -15.76
N PRO A 60 0.39 11.55 -15.13
CA PRO A 60 -0.87 12.30 -15.12
C PRO A 60 -1.38 12.66 -16.52
N ASP A 61 -0.49 13.18 -17.38
CA ASP A 61 -0.87 13.58 -18.75
C ASP A 61 -0.96 12.42 -19.72
N THR A 62 0.10 11.59 -19.79
CA THR A 62 0.21 10.57 -20.85
C THR A 62 -0.47 9.26 -20.51
N LYS A 63 -0.90 9.07 -19.26
CA LYS A 63 -1.42 7.80 -18.70
C LYS A 63 -0.47 6.61 -18.88
N LYS A 64 0.81 6.86 -19.19
CA LYS A 64 1.81 5.81 -19.30
C LYS A 64 2.01 5.15 -17.93
N PRO A 65 2.08 3.81 -17.86
CA PRO A 65 2.32 3.16 -16.59
C PRO A 65 3.70 3.47 -16.02
N MET A 66 3.78 3.59 -14.69
CA MET A 66 4.98 3.91 -13.91
C MET A 66 5.28 2.77 -12.91
N HIS A 67 5.36 3.08 -11.62
CA HIS A 67 5.55 2.09 -10.55
C HIS A 67 4.33 1.17 -10.43
N ARG A 68 4.59 -0.08 -10.04
CA ARG A 68 3.57 -1.05 -9.70
C ARG A 68 4.01 -1.86 -8.51
N GLU A 69 3.06 -2.13 -7.63
CA GLU A 69 3.24 -3.12 -6.59
C GLU A 69 1.97 -3.92 -6.30
N CYS A 70 2.16 -5.13 -5.81
CA CYS A 70 1.05 -6.00 -5.41
C CYS A 70 1.47 -6.94 -4.30
N GLY A 71 0.49 -7.48 -3.60
CA GLY A 71 0.73 -8.50 -2.58
C GLY A 71 -0.43 -8.65 -1.62
N PHE A 72 -0.10 -8.84 -0.34
CA PHE A 72 -1.06 -9.25 0.67
C PHE A 72 -0.95 -8.43 1.96
N ILE A 73 -2.11 -8.20 2.57
CA ILE A 73 -2.24 -7.63 3.92
C ILE A 73 -2.86 -8.68 4.81
N ARG A 74 -2.18 -9.04 5.89
CA ARG A 74 -2.65 -10.05 6.87
C ARG A 74 -2.74 -9.40 8.23
N ILE A 75 -3.78 -9.69 8.99
CA ILE A 75 -3.88 -9.28 10.39
C ILE A 75 -3.62 -10.48 11.29
N GLN A 76 -2.81 -10.29 12.34
CA GLN A 76 -2.66 -11.28 13.39
C GLN A 76 -3.95 -11.28 14.23
N PRO A 77 -4.68 -12.41 14.34
CA PRO A 77 -5.93 -12.49 15.10
C PRO A 77 -5.77 -11.96 16.52
N ASP A 78 -6.83 -11.32 17.03
CA ASP A 78 -6.92 -10.78 18.40
C ASP A 78 -5.86 -9.70 18.73
N THR A 79 -5.26 -9.09 17.71
CA THR A 79 -4.30 -8.01 17.86
C THR A 79 -4.57 -6.90 16.85
N ASN A 80 -3.92 -5.75 17.02
CA ASN A 80 -3.86 -4.70 16.02
C ASN A 80 -2.65 -4.84 15.08
N LYS A 81 -2.02 -6.02 15.04
CA LYS A 81 -0.79 -6.26 14.28
C LYS A 81 -1.10 -6.67 12.85
N VAL A 82 -0.60 -5.90 11.88
CA VAL A 82 -0.78 -6.19 10.45
C VAL A 82 0.56 -6.52 9.82
N ALA A 83 0.60 -7.58 9.01
CA ALA A 83 1.68 -7.97 8.11
C ALA A 83 1.41 -7.50 6.67
N PHE A 84 2.25 -6.61 6.15
CA PHE A 84 2.21 -6.18 4.74
C PHE A 84 3.32 -6.88 3.93
N ILE A 85 2.97 -7.47 2.81
CA ILE A 85 3.87 -8.23 1.93
C ILE A 85 3.71 -7.67 0.53
N SER A 86 4.79 -7.16 -0.07
CA SER A 86 4.73 -6.47 -1.38
C SER A 86 5.82 -6.96 -2.33
N ALA A 87 5.48 -7.05 -3.62
CA ALA A 87 6.42 -7.21 -4.70
C ALA A 87 6.28 -6.03 -5.67
N GLN A 88 7.41 -5.46 -6.08
CA GLN A 88 7.44 -4.25 -6.91
C GLN A 88 8.02 -4.54 -8.30
N ASN A 89 7.53 -3.83 -9.33
CA ASN A 89 7.99 -3.99 -10.70
C ASN A 89 9.44 -3.55 -10.94
N THR A 90 10.06 -2.86 -9.98
CA THR A 90 11.47 -2.49 -9.95
C THR A 90 12.41 -3.67 -9.63
N GLY A 91 11.86 -4.85 -9.31
CA GLY A 91 12.62 -6.03 -8.92
C GLY A 91 12.91 -6.12 -7.41
N ILE A 92 12.38 -5.17 -6.63
CA ILE A 92 12.45 -5.19 -5.16
C ILE A 92 11.35 -6.12 -4.61
N LYS A 93 11.75 -7.04 -3.72
CA LYS A 93 10.83 -7.89 -2.94
C LYS A 93 10.81 -7.38 -1.51
N LEU A 94 9.66 -6.93 -1.04
CA LEU A 94 9.45 -6.44 0.32
C LEU A 94 8.75 -7.52 1.15
N ILE A 95 9.39 -8.00 2.22
CA ILE A 95 8.82 -9.05 3.08
C ILE A 95 8.62 -8.53 4.50
N ALA A 96 7.34 -8.50 4.88
CA ALA A 96 6.78 -8.49 6.23
C ALA A 96 7.14 -7.31 7.13
N LEU A 97 6.15 -6.45 7.29
CA LEU A 97 6.13 -5.32 8.20
C LEU A 97 5.09 -5.58 9.29
N VAL A 98 5.36 -5.33 10.57
CA VAL A 98 4.36 -5.42 11.65
C VAL A 98 3.91 -4.02 12.05
N VAL A 99 2.63 -3.71 11.85
CA VAL A 99 2.05 -2.39 12.16
C VAL A 99 1.08 -2.48 13.33
N SER A 100 1.04 -1.49 14.22
CA SER A 100 0.04 -1.39 15.30
C SER A 100 -0.90 -0.19 15.07
N ASN A 101 -2.21 -0.44 14.88
CA ASN A 101 -3.28 0.56 14.65
C ASN A 101 -3.41 1.55 15.85
N PRO A 102 -3.74 2.87 15.69
CA PRO A 102 -4.61 3.49 14.66
C PRO A 102 -3.90 4.25 13.51
N SER A 103 -2.57 4.34 13.53
CA SER A 103 -1.77 5.01 12.49
C SER A 103 -0.81 3.98 11.88
N PHE A 104 -0.86 3.76 10.57
CA PHE A 104 0.07 2.81 9.95
C PHE A 104 1.43 3.49 9.70
N GLU A 105 2.32 3.46 10.69
CA GLU A 105 3.72 3.87 10.53
C GLU A 105 4.63 2.67 10.25
N LEU A 106 5.38 2.72 9.14
CA LEU A 106 6.15 1.57 8.64
C LEU A 106 7.66 1.83 8.74
N ASN A 107 8.40 0.98 9.46
CA ASN A 107 9.86 1.09 9.60
C ASN A 107 10.57 -0.18 9.09
N PHE A 108 11.56 -0.01 8.20
CA PHE A 108 12.29 -1.12 7.56
C PHE A 108 13.71 -1.25 8.09
N PRO A 109 14.05 -2.36 8.79
CA PRO A 109 15.43 -2.64 9.16
C PRO A 109 16.17 -3.59 8.21
N ALA A 110 15.57 -4.03 7.09
CA ALA A 110 16.16 -5.06 6.24
C ALA A 110 16.54 -4.53 4.84
N PHE A 111 17.84 -4.65 4.53
CA PHE A 111 18.58 -4.39 3.28
C PHE A 111 19.26 -3.01 3.13
N ARG A 112 20.60 -3.03 3.16
CA ARG A 112 21.53 -1.88 3.08
C ARG A 112 21.62 -1.23 1.69
N THR A 113 20.54 -1.01 0.96
CA THR A 113 20.64 -0.19 -0.26
C THR A 113 19.46 0.73 -0.55
N PHE A 114 18.25 0.50 -0.04
CA PHE A 114 17.12 1.42 -0.21
C PHE A 114 16.10 1.18 0.91
N SER A 115 15.74 2.21 1.68
CA SER A 115 14.67 2.15 2.70
C SER A 115 13.49 3.06 2.32
N ALA A 116 12.44 2.53 1.73
CA ALA A 116 11.20 3.30 1.56
C ALA A 116 10.36 3.18 2.83
N ILE A 117 10.16 4.27 3.58
CA ILE A 117 9.12 4.38 4.61
C ILE A 117 7.81 4.57 3.87
N TYR A 118 6.88 3.65 4.07
CA TYR A 118 5.50 3.85 3.65
C TYR A 118 4.77 4.37 4.88
N SER A 119 3.96 5.40 4.75
CA SER A 119 2.98 5.77 5.76
C SER A 119 1.64 5.77 5.06
N PHE A 120 0.74 4.90 5.49
CA PHE A 120 -0.62 4.86 4.97
C PHE A 120 -1.53 5.51 6.00
N VAL A 121 -2.05 6.68 5.67
CA VAL A 121 -3.06 7.34 6.49
C VAL A 121 -4.40 7.14 5.81
N PHE A 122 -5.28 6.44 6.51
CA PHE A 122 -6.66 6.25 6.07
C PHE A 122 -7.59 6.90 7.08
N VAL A 123 -8.36 7.90 6.64
CA VAL A 123 -9.32 8.61 7.48
C VAL A 123 -10.64 8.70 6.74
N ASN A 124 -11.64 7.94 7.17
CA ASN A 124 -13.06 8.07 6.81
C ASN A 124 -13.28 8.57 5.36
N ASP A 125 -13.01 7.70 4.39
CA ASP A 125 -13.11 7.89 2.92
C ASP A 125 -11.92 8.58 2.23
N TRP A 126 -10.87 8.97 2.96
CA TRP A 126 -9.63 9.52 2.41
C TRP A 126 -8.46 8.54 2.57
N PHE A 127 -7.76 8.29 1.46
CA PHE A 127 -6.52 7.52 1.40
C PHE A 127 -5.36 8.45 1.05
N GLU A 128 -4.38 8.53 1.95
CA GLU A 128 -3.11 9.19 1.69
C GLU A 128 -1.98 8.16 1.88
N SER A 129 -1.28 7.84 0.80
CA SER A 129 -0.03 7.10 0.84
C SER A 129 1.13 8.08 0.74
N ILE A 130 1.92 8.16 1.80
CA ILE A 130 3.23 8.82 1.77
C ILE A 130 4.26 7.72 1.56
N VAL A 131 4.97 7.76 0.43
CA VAL A 131 6.14 6.92 0.19
C VAL A 131 7.38 7.81 0.36
N ASP A 132 7.93 7.82 1.57
CA ASP A 132 9.20 8.47 1.86
C ASP A 132 10.34 7.51 1.47
N ILE A 133 10.90 7.70 0.28
CA ILE A 133 12.10 6.96 -0.12
C ILE A 133 13.31 7.56 0.63
N VAL A 134 13.75 6.90 1.69
CA VAL A 134 14.99 7.20 2.41
C VAL A 134 16.10 6.28 1.87
N LEU A 135 17.15 6.85 1.30
CA LEU A 135 18.36 6.10 0.93
C LEU A 135 19.27 5.85 2.14
#